data_AF-A0A1H3RCG4-F1
#
_entry.id   AF-A0A1H3RCG4-F1
#
_cell.length_a   1.000
_cell.length_b   1.000
_cell.length_c   1.000
_cell.angle_alpha   90.00
_cell.angle_beta   90.00
_cell.angle_gamma   90.00
#
_symmetry.space_group_name_H-M   'P 1'
#
loop_
_entity.id
_entity.type
_entity.pdbx_description
1 polymer ?
#
loop_
_entity_poly.entity_id
_entity_poly.type
_entity_poly.pdbx_seq_one_letter_code
_entity_poly.pdbx_strand_id
1 'polypeptide(L)'
;MNADKDEAGAGDQAGGYEQVQGVLVAQDADGGWRYRARAPGLARGPDGRAQFTLVGAGAITMLALTASWGVPAATLDAVRAELAARAQVPAAQLGLAPAAVEVGTVRLLLGDGAGGFEELGKAQSSGVPPYHAAFNVMLDAERAAKVRKALGGERGWLQLSYEVRDGVEPRRSSHTHSEESLAVDASVRDAQGEAGLSARIDYSERIEADSGRAEPRTRSYSADAVDWGLPKQ
;
A
#
# COMPACT_ATOMS: atom_id res chain seq x y z
N MET A 1 -27.81 26.68 4.04
CA MET A 1 -27.06 26.48 5.29
C MET A 1 -26.74 24.99 5.39
N ASN A 2 -25.43 24.70 5.33
CA ASN A 2 -24.71 23.52 5.79
C ASN A 2 -25.12 22.14 5.23
N ALA A 3 -24.47 21.75 4.12
CA ALA A 3 -24.02 20.39 3.95
C ALA A 3 -22.50 20.40 4.14
N ASP A 4 -22.11 20.03 5.35
CA ASP A 4 -20.76 19.82 5.83
C ASP A 4 -20.09 18.74 4.95
N LYS A 5 -19.13 19.16 4.12
CA LYS A 5 -18.37 18.30 3.22
C LYS A 5 -17.01 18.04 3.87
N ASP A 6 -17.04 17.32 4.99
CA ASP A 6 -15.87 16.79 5.66
C ASP A 6 -15.77 15.29 5.42
N GLU A 7 -15.27 14.90 4.25
CA GLU A 7 -14.69 13.56 4.03
C GLU A 7 -13.31 13.68 3.38
N ALA A 8 -12.51 14.63 3.88
CA ALA A 8 -11.06 14.63 3.71
C ALA A 8 -10.43 13.81 4.85
N GLY A 9 -10.66 12.50 4.87
CA GLY A 9 -10.17 11.68 5.97
C GLY A 9 -10.65 10.25 6.00
N ALA A 10 -10.54 9.51 4.89
CA ALA A 10 -10.53 8.06 4.98
C ALA A 10 -9.22 7.61 5.65
N GLY A 11 -9.11 7.86 6.96
CA GLY A 11 -8.12 7.26 7.83
C GLY A 11 -8.35 5.76 7.83
N ASP A 12 -7.30 5.00 7.54
CA ASP A 12 -7.32 3.55 7.44
C ASP A 12 -7.39 2.86 8.81
N GLN A 13 -8.36 3.24 9.64
CA GLN A 13 -8.54 2.61 10.95
C GLN A 13 -9.02 1.15 10.81
N ALA A 14 -9.56 0.76 9.65
CA ALA A 14 -10.08 -0.59 9.42
C ALA A 14 -8.99 -1.66 9.15
N GLY A 15 -7.72 -1.27 9.01
CA GLY A 15 -6.59 -2.18 8.71
C GLY A 15 -5.48 -2.18 9.76
N GLY A 16 -5.63 -1.47 10.88
CA GLY A 16 -4.56 -1.32 11.87
C GLY A 16 -3.38 -0.44 11.41
N TYR A 17 -3.54 0.34 10.34
CA TYR A 17 -2.50 1.26 9.87
C TYR A 17 -2.59 2.60 10.62
N GLU A 18 -1.48 2.99 11.25
CA GLU A 18 -1.25 4.34 11.77
C GLU A 18 -0.53 5.22 10.74
N GLN A 19 -0.64 6.55 10.88
CA GLN A 19 0.06 7.48 10.02
C GLN A 19 1.35 7.95 10.68
N VAL A 20 2.48 7.75 9.99
CA VAL A 20 3.81 8.22 10.41
C VAL A 20 4.46 8.94 9.23
N GLN A 21 4.81 10.22 9.40
CA GLN A 21 5.43 11.05 8.34
C GLN A 21 4.69 11.04 6.99
N GLY A 22 3.35 10.97 7.00
CA GLY A 22 2.54 10.91 5.78
C GLY A 22 2.45 9.52 5.12
N VAL A 23 3.06 8.51 5.72
CA VAL A 23 3.03 7.10 5.31
C VAL A 23 2.09 6.32 6.22
N LEU A 24 1.35 5.37 5.65
CA LEU A 24 0.53 4.46 6.45
C LEU A 24 1.41 3.26 6.83
N VAL A 25 1.56 3.01 8.12
CA VAL A 25 2.35 1.90 8.67
C VAL A 25 1.49 1.03 9.57
N ALA A 26 1.65 -0.29 9.48
CA ALA A 26 0.98 -1.25 10.36
C ALA A 26 2.02 -2.23 10.89
N GLN A 27 1.85 -2.64 12.15
CA GLN A 27 2.63 -3.72 12.72
C GLN A 27 1.96 -5.06 12.40
N ASP A 28 2.76 -6.02 11.97
CA ASP A 28 2.34 -7.38 11.70
C ASP A 28 2.35 -8.24 12.96
N ALA A 29 1.63 -9.36 12.94
CA ALA A 29 1.56 -10.28 14.07
C ALA A 29 2.94 -10.84 14.46
N ASP A 30 3.84 -10.98 13.49
CA ASP A 30 5.22 -11.44 13.65
C ASP A 30 6.18 -10.34 14.17
N GLY A 31 5.66 -9.15 14.49
CA GLY A 31 6.45 -8.00 14.95
C GLY A 31 7.16 -7.21 13.85
N GLY A 32 7.00 -7.58 12.58
CA GLY A 32 7.46 -6.81 11.42
C GLY A 32 6.61 -5.57 11.16
N TRP A 33 7.16 -4.57 10.46
CA TRP A 33 6.42 -3.38 10.07
C TRP A 33 6.13 -3.38 8.57
N ARG A 34 4.90 -3.02 8.21
CA ARG A 34 4.44 -2.87 6.83
C ARG A 34 4.15 -1.42 6.54
N TYR A 35 4.45 -0.96 5.33
CA TYR A 35 4.12 0.38 4.89
C TYR A 35 3.35 0.41 3.57
N ARG A 36 2.56 1.46 3.38
CA ARG A 36 1.92 1.78 2.11
C ARG A 36 1.78 3.29 1.94
N ALA A 37 1.76 3.74 0.68
CA ALA A 37 1.60 5.14 0.37
C ALA A 37 0.15 5.59 0.64
N ARG A 38 -0.01 6.76 1.28
CA ARG A 38 -1.34 7.30 1.58
C ARG A 38 -2.07 7.80 0.34
N ALA A 39 -1.35 8.47 -0.54
CA ALA A 39 -1.92 9.17 -1.68
C ALA A 39 -1.00 8.98 -2.91
N PRO A 40 -1.58 8.86 -4.11
CA PRO A 40 -0.78 8.92 -5.34
C PRO A 40 -0.23 10.32 -5.55
N GLY A 41 0.86 10.41 -6.30
CA GLY A 41 1.46 11.68 -6.68
C GLY A 41 2.16 11.55 -8.03
N LEU A 42 3.03 12.50 -8.33
CA LEU A 42 3.91 12.42 -9.49
C LEU A 42 5.23 11.75 -9.11
N ALA A 43 5.77 10.96 -10.03
CA ALA A 43 7.13 10.47 -9.95
C ALA A 43 8.08 11.66 -9.84
N ARG A 44 9.13 11.51 -9.03
CA ARG A 44 10.14 12.55 -8.86
C ARG A 44 11.40 12.15 -9.60
N GLY A 45 12.01 13.12 -10.29
CA GLY A 45 13.31 12.96 -10.92
C GLY A 45 14.43 12.85 -9.88
N PRO A 46 15.67 12.60 -10.33
CA PRO A 46 16.85 12.58 -9.46
C PRO A 46 17.12 13.94 -8.79
N ASP A 47 16.56 15.01 -9.32
CA ASP A 47 16.56 16.37 -8.77
C ASP A 47 15.46 16.61 -7.71
N GLY A 48 14.66 15.58 -7.40
CA GLY A 48 13.54 15.66 -6.47
C GLY A 48 12.31 16.39 -7.01
N ARG A 49 12.31 16.80 -8.28
CA ARG A 49 11.18 17.53 -8.90
C ARG A 49 10.18 16.56 -9.51
N ALA A 50 8.90 16.94 -9.49
CA ALA A 50 7.83 16.17 -10.13
C ALA A 50 8.07 16.07 -11.65
N GLN A 51 7.95 14.85 -12.18
CA GLN A 51 8.13 14.54 -13.60
C GLN A 51 6.82 14.78 -14.35
N PHE A 52 6.68 15.99 -14.87
CA PHE A 52 5.65 16.32 -15.84
C PHE A 52 6.21 17.28 -16.89
N THR A 53 5.55 17.33 -18.04
CA THR A 53 5.90 18.18 -19.17
C THR A 53 4.61 18.58 -19.86
N LEU A 54 4.43 19.88 -20.05
CA LEU A 54 3.31 20.45 -20.77
C LEU A 54 3.86 21.25 -21.94
N VAL A 55 3.75 20.72 -23.16
CA VAL A 55 4.33 21.33 -24.37
C VAL A 55 3.22 21.73 -25.32
N GLY A 56 3.14 23.01 -25.66
CA GLY A 56 2.24 23.52 -26.69
C GLY A 56 2.82 23.36 -28.09
N ALA A 57 2.03 22.84 -29.02
CA ALA A 57 2.33 22.77 -30.45
C ALA A 57 1.13 23.28 -31.26
N GLY A 58 1.12 24.59 -31.54
CA GLY A 58 0.01 25.24 -32.23
C GLY A 58 -1.28 25.21 -31.40
N ALA A 59 -2.33 24.61 -31.96
CA ALA A 59 -3.65 24.51 -31.32
C ALA A 59 -3.76 23.37 -30.29
N ILE A 60 -2.75 22.51 -30.17
CA ILE A 60 -2.79 21.33 -29.30
C ILE A 60 -1.68 21.44 -28.25
N THR A 61 -1.97 21.04 -27.03
CA THR A 61 -0.99 20.95 -25.94
C THR A 61 -0.82 19.48 -25.54
N MET A 62 0.41 19.00 -25.51
CA MET A 62 0.73 17.66 -25.04
C MET A 62 1.04 17.72 -23.54
N LEU A 63 0.33 16.90 -22.75
CA LEU A 63 0.62 16.65 -21.34
C LEU A 63 1.26 15.27 -21.22
N ALA A 64 2.54 15.25 -20.84
CA ALA A 64 3.23 14.05 -20.42
C ALA A 64 3.47 14.11 -18.92
N LEU A 65 3.01 13.11 -18.17
CA LEU A 65 3.29 13.01 -16.73
C LEU A 65 3.50 11.55 -16.34
N THR A 66 4.32 11.34 -15.32
CA THR A 66 4.48 10.03 -14.72
C THR A 66 3.86 10.06 -13.33
N ALA A 67 2.76 9.36 -13.16
CA ALA A 67 2.16 9.13 -11.85
C ALA A 67 2.98 8.09 -11.08
N SER A 68 2.99 8.21 -9.76
CA SER A 68 3.68 7.32 -8.83
C SER A 68 2.83 7.13 -7.59
N TRP A 69 2.61 5.88 -7.21
CA TRP A 69 2.08 5.53 -5.90
C TRP A 69 3.13 4.73 -5.16
N GLY A 70 3.77 5.37 -4.19
CA GLY A 70 4.89 4.80 -3.45
C GLY A 70 5.49 5.82 -2.51
N VAL A 71 6.33 5.35 -1.60
CA VAL A 71 6.98 6.20 -0.60
C VAL A 71 8.42 6.44 -1.02
N PRO A 72 8.89 7.71 -1.05
CA PRO A 72 10.30 8.00 -1.33
C PRO A 72 11.23 7.34 -0.29
N ALA A 73 12.40 6.87 -0.73
CA ALA A 73 13.38 6.23 0.16
C ALA A 73 13.74 7.09 1.38
N ALA A 74 13.94 8.39 1.19
CA ALA A 74 14.22 9.33 2.29
C ALA A 74 13.10 9.39 3.33
N THR A 75 11.84 9.30 2.89
CA THR A 75 10.68 9.23 3.81
C THR A 75 10.63 7.88 4.52
N LEU A 76 10.95 6.78 3.83
CA LEU A 76 11.05 5.46 4.47
C LEU A 76 12.14 5.40 5.53
N ASP A 77 13.29 6.05 5.30
CA ASP A 77 14.37 6.11 6.28
C ASP A 77 13.95 6.93 7.51
N ALA A 78 13.24 8.05 7.32
CA ALA A 78 12.68 8.84 8.41
C ALA A 78 11.63 8.06 9.22
N VAL A 79 10.72 7.36 8.53
CA VAL A 79 9.71 6.48 9.17
C VAL A 79 10.39 5.36 9.94
N ARG A 80 11.40 4.71 9.36
CA ARG A 80 12.17 3.64 10.01
C ARG A 80 12.86 4.15 11.26
N ALA A 81 13.48 5.34 11.22
CA ALA A 81 14.13 5.95 12.37
C ALA A 81 13.12 6.27 13.50
N GLU A 82 11.94 6.78 13.15
CA GLU A 82 10.88 7.08 14.12
C GLU A 82 10.32 5.80 14.76
N LEU A 83 10.00 4.79 13.96
CA LEU A 83 9.51 3.50 14.46
C LEU A 83 10.56 2.78 15.32
N ALA A 84 11.84 2.88 14.94
CA ALA A 84 12.95 2.30 15.70
C ALA A 84 13.13 2.99 17.06
N ALA A 85 13.00 4.32 17.11
CA ALA A 85 13.02 5.07 18.35
C ALA A 85 11.85 4.68 19.27
N ARG A 86 10.64 4.48 18.72
CA ARG A 86 9.46 4.02 19.47
C ARG A 86 9.64 2.60 20.02
N ALA A 87 10.16 1.69 19.20
CA ALA A 87 10.39 0.30 19.57
C ALA A 87 11.69 0.08 20.38
N GLN A 88 12.48 1.13 20.62
CA GLN A 88 13.78 1.08 21.29
C GLN A 88 14.76 0.06 20.68
N VAL A 89 14.68 -0.15 19.37
CA VAL A 89 15.57 -1.04 18.60
C VAL A 89 16.43 -0.24 17.63
N PRO A 90 17.61 -0.74 17.22
CA PRO A 90 18.36 -0.12 16.14
C PRO A 90 17.54 -0.08 14.84
N ALA A 91 17.56 1.05 14.13
CA ALA A 91 16.83 1.19 12.86
C ALA A 91 17.19 0.11 11.82
N ALA A 92 18.43 -0.39 11.84
CA ALA A 92 18.89 -1.47 10.98
C ALA A 92 18.20 -2.83 11.27
N GLN A 93 17.69 -3.03 12.49
CA GLN A 93 16.98 -4.24 12.90
C GLN A 93 15.47 -4.15 12.65
N LEU A 94 14.95 -2.94 12.43
CA LEU A 94 13.54 -2.75 12.11
C LEU A 94 13.28 -3.11 10.64
N GLY A 95 12.63 -4.26 10.44
CA GLY A 95 12.15 -4.70 9.14
C GLY A 95 10.94 -3.88 8.71
N LEU A 96 11.11 -3.04 7.69
CA LEU A 96 10.06 -2.25 7.07
C LEU A 96 9.82 -2.76 5.65
N ALA A 97 8.72 -3.48 5.43
CA ALA A 97 8.37 -4.09 4.13
C ALA A 97 7.16 -3.38 3.49
N PRO A 98 7.08 -3.29 2.15
CA PRO A 98 5.89 -2.79 1.50
C PRO A 98 4.70 -3.74 1.74
N ALA A 99 3.50 -3.19 1.91
CA ALA A 99 2.28 -3.98 1.96
C ALA A 99 2.09 -4.74 0.63
N ALA A 100 1.63 -5.99 0.70
CA ALA A 100 1.29 -6.79 -0.48
C ALA A 100 0.05 -6.18 -1.14
N VAL A 101 0.26 -5.39 -2.19
CA VAL A 101 -0.81 -4.72 -2.95
C VAL A 101 -0.60 -4.90 -4.44
N GLU A 102 -1.70 -5.15 -5.15
CA GLU A 102 -1.74 -5.17 -6.60
C GLU A 102 -2.35 -3.88 -7.11
N VAL A 103 -1.61 -3.15 -7.93
CA VAL A 103 -2.08 -1.92 -8.53
C VAL A 103 -2.45 -2.17 -9.97
N GLY A 104 -3.74 -2.06 -10.27
CA GLY A 104 -4.28 -2.33 -11.59
C GLY A 104 -4.25 -1.08 -12.47
N THR A 105 -5.42 -0.51 -12.67
CA THR A 105 -5.63 0.63 -13.57
C THR A 105 -5.44 1.95 -12.83
N VAL A 106 -4.68 2.85 -13.44
CA VAL A 106 -4.53 4.24 -13.01
C VAL A 106 -5.29 5.13 -13.97
N ARG A 107 -6.10 6.05 -13.46
CA ARG A 107 -6.89 6.99 -14.24
C ARG A 107 -6.43 8.42 -13.97
N LEU A 108 -6.33 9.20 -15.04
CA LEU A 108 -6.14 10.64 -14.98
C LEU A 108 -7.48 11.31 -15.27
N LEU A 109 -7.94 12.12 -14.34
CA LEU A 109 -9.24 12.76 -14.34
C LEU A 109 -9.06 14.29 -14.42
N LEU A 110 -9.78 14.95 -15.32
CA LEU A 110 -9.86 16.41 -15.40
C LEU A 110 -11.14 16.88 -14.73
N GLY A 111 -10.98 17.76 -13.75
CA GLY A 111 -12.10 18.34 -13.04
C GLY A 111 -12.61 19.64 -13.67
N ASP A 112 -13.84 20.01 -13.32
CA ASP A 112 -14.48 21.28 -13.67
C ASP A 112 -14.36 22.36 -12.58
N GLY A 113 -13.68 22.06 -11.46
CA GLY A 113 -13.58 22.92 -10.28
C GLY A 113 -14.81 22.90 -9.36
N ALA A 114 -15.92 22.27 -9.79
CA ALA A 114 -17.15 22.09 -9.01
C ALA A 114 -17.31 20.65 -8.48
N GLY A 115 -16.38 19.75 -8.83
CA GLY A 115 -16.35 18.35 -8.39
C GLY A 115 -16.85 17.37 -9.45
N GLY A 116 -17.15 17.83 -10.66
CA GLY A 116 -17.33 16.97 -11.82
C GLY A 116 -15.96 16.60 -12.40
N PHE A 117 -15.74 15.31 -12.66
CA PHE A 117 -14.48 14.79 -13.20
C PHE A 117 -14.73 13.99 -14.49
N GLU A 118 -13.97 14.29 -15.53
CA GLU A 118 -13.93 13.59 -16.81
C GLU A 118 -12.62 12.79 -16.95
N GLU A 119 -12.66 11.57 -17.50
CA GLU A 119 -11.45 10.78 -17.75
C GLU A 119 -10.64 11.36 -18.93
N LEU A 120 -9.42 11.84 -18.66
CA LEU A 120 -8.46 12.25 -19.68
C LEU A 120 -7.69 11.07 -20.27
N GLY A 121 -7.45 10.05 -19.46
CA GLY A 121 -6.70 8.89 -19.88
C GLY A 121 -6.62 7.84 -18.79
N LYS A 122 -6.25 6.63 -19.22
CA LYS A 122 -6.00 5.49 -18.34
C LYS A 122 -4.67 4.84 -18.71
N ALA A 123 -3.93 4.39 -17.71
CA ALA A 123 -2.67 3.70 -17.86
C ALA A 123 -2.62 2.50 -16.90
N GLN A 124 -1.83 1.49 -17.25
CA GLN A 124 -1.53 0.40 -16.33
C GLN A 124 -0.32 0.76 -15.46
N SER A 125 -0.33 0.32 -14.21
CA SER A 125 0.82 0.50 -13.33
C SER A 125 1.94 -0.49 -13.66
N SER A 126 3.18 -0.16 -13.28
CA SER A 126 4.35 -1.04 -13.42
C SER A 126 4.30 -2.34 -12.62
N GLY A 127 3.31 -2.52 -11.73
CA GLY A 127 3.20 -3.70 -10.85
C GLY A 127 4.25 -3.80 -9.74
N VAL A 128 5.25 -2.92 -9.74
CA VAL A 128 6.31 -2.84 -8.71
C VAL A 128 6.33 -1.46 -8.06
N PRO A 129 6.49 -1.37 -6.72
CA PRO A 129 6.70 -0.09 -6.04
C PRO A 129 7.95 0.63 -6.57
N PRO A 130 7.89 1.95 -6.79
CA PRO A 130 6.75 2.84 -6.60
C PRO A 130 5.86 2.86 -7.85
N TYR A 131 4.70 2.20 -7.79
CA TYR A 131 3.83 1.83 -8.92
C TYR A 131 3.63 2.95 -9.95
N HIS A 132 4.48 2.96 -10.97
CA HIS A 132 4.57 4.03 -11.94
C HIS A 132 3.53 3.84 -13.03
N ALA A 133 2.90 4.93 -13.46
CA ALA A 133 2.01 4.95 -14.61
C ALA A 133 2.29 6.20 -15.45
N ALA A 134 2.71 6.00 -16.69
CA ALA A 134 2.99 7.09 -17.61
C ALA A 134 1.71 7.46 -18.39
N PHE A 135 1.42 8.75 -18.42
CA PHE A 135 0.32 9.33 -19.20
C PHE A 135 0.89 10.26 -20.25
N ASN A 136 0.40 10.10 -21.49
CA ASN A 136 0.63 11.05 -22.56
C ASN A 136 -0.71 11.39 -23.20
N VAL A 137 -1.19 12.61 -22.98
CA VAL A 137 -2.53 13.05 -23.40
C VAL A 137 -2.42 14.32 -24.22
N MET A 138 -3.10 14.32 -25.37
CA MET A 138 -3.26 15.51 -26.20
C MET A 138 -4.47 16.30 -25.72
N LEU A 139 -4.25 17.57 -25.39
CA LEU A 139 -5.23 18.49 -24.85
C LEU A 139 -5.54 19.58 -25.89
N ASP A 140 -6.82 19.86 -26.09
CA ASP A 140 -7.25 21.09 -26.74
C ASP A 140 -6.97 22.31 -25.84
N ALA A 141 -7.23 23.52 -26.36
CA ALA A 141 -6.97 24.76 -25.64
C ALA A 141 -7.76 24.88 -24.32
N GLU A 142 -8.98 24.36 -24.27
CA GLU A 142 -9.83 24.44 -23.07
C GLU A 142 -9.32 23.50 -21.97
N ARG A 143 -9.06 22.23 -22.32
CA ARG A 143 -8.50 21.24 -21.41
C ARG A 143 -7.10 21.64 -20.95
N ALA A 144 -6.27 22.21 -21.83
CA ALA A 144 -4.96 22.72 -21.46
C ALA A 144 -5.04 23.87 -20.44
N ALA A 145 -6.04 24.76 -20.55
CA ALA A 145 -6.25 25.81 -19.56
C ALA A 145 -6.64 25.24 -18.18
N LYS A 146 -7.51 24.22 -18.14
CA LYS A 146 -7.88 23.53 -16.89
C LYS A 146 -6.69 22.82 -16.24
N VAL A 147 -5.87 22.11 -17.04
CA VAL A 147 -4.63 21.49 -16.54
C VAL A 147 -3.66 22.53 -15.98
N ARG A 148 -3.49 23.68 -16.65
CA ARG A 148 -2.65 24.77 -16.13
C ARG A 148 -3.13 25.29 -14.78
N LYS A 149 -4.44 25.44 -14.57
CA LYS A 149 -5.02 25.80 -13.26
C LYS A 149 -4.68 24.76 -12.19
N ALA A 150 -4.83 23.48 -12.52
CA ALA A 150 -4.49 22.40 -11.61
C ALA A 150 -3.01 22.40 -11.21
N LEU A 151 -2.12 22.55 -12.19
CA LEU A 151 -0.67 22.63 -11.96
C LEU A 151 -0.27 23.92 -11.23
N GLY A 152 -1.07 24.98 -11.35
CA GLY A 152 -0.94 26.22 -10.56
C GLY A 152 -1.37 26.08 -9.10
N GLY A 153 -1.86 24.91 -8.68
CA GLY A 153 -2.26 24.61 -7.30
C GLY A 153 -3.74 24.85 -7.01
N GLU A 154 -4.59 25.03 -8.03
CA GLU A 154 -6.03 25.04 -7.83
C GLU A 154 -6.56 23.60 -7.66
N ARG A 155 -7.45 23.40 -6.67
CA ARG A 155 -8.09 22.11 -6.38
C ARG A 155 -9.23 21.80 -7.36
N GLY A 156 -9.46 20.50 -7.60
CA GLY A 156 -10.63 20.03 -8.33
C GLY A 156 -10.51 20.19 -9.84
N TRP A 157 -9.29 20.34 -10.36
CA TRP A 157 -9.03 20.50 -11.79
C TRP A 157 -8.28 19.32 -12.40
N LEU A 158 -7.48 18.59 -11.63
CA LEU A 158 -6.75 17.41 -12.12
C LEU A 158 -6.53 16.44 -10.97
N GLN A 159 -6.95 15.19 -11.16
CA GLN A 159 -6.90 14.16 -10.15
C GLN A 159 -6.33 12.86 -10.73
N LEU A 160 -5.50 12.18 -9.95
CA LEU A 160 -5.08 10.81 -10.22
C LEU A 160 -5.90 9.87 -9.36
N SER A 161 -6.40 8.78 -9.93
CA SER A 161 -7.08 7.70 -9.22
C SER A 161 -6.40 6.37 -9.50
N TYR A 162 -5.97 5.70 -8.45
CA TYR A 162 -5.35 4.38 -8.47
C TYR A 162 -6.35 3.34 -7.96
N GLU A 163 -6.61 2.31 -8.76
CA GLU A 163 -7.30 1.10 -8.29
C GLU A 163 -6.27 0.13 -7.71
N VAL A 164 -6.35 -0.06 -6.39
CA VAL A 164 -5.44 -0.91 -5.62
C VAL A 164 -6.25 -2.05 -5.03
N ARG A 165 -5.80 -3.27 -5.27
CA ARG A 165 -6.32 -4.47 -4.63
C ARG A 165 -5.36 -4.86 -3.53
N ASP A 166 -5.87 -4.98 -2.32
CA ASP A 166 -5.09 -5.57 -1.25
C ASP A 166 -4.80 -7.02 -1.66
N GLY A 167 -3.52 -7.35 -1.80
CA GLY A 167 -3.10 -8.71 -2.08
C GLY A 167 -3.46 -9.57 -0.89
N VAL A 168 -4.06 -10.73 -1.14
CA VAL A 168 -4.09 -11.79 -0.14
C VAL A 168 -2.63 -12.17 0.08
N GLU A 169 -2.14 -11.96 1.29
CA GLU A 169 -0.78 -12.32 1.68
C GLU A 169 -0.46 -13.71 1.13
N PRO A 170 0.61 -13.91 0.34
CA PRO A 170 1.07 -15.27 0.08
C PRO A 170 1.45 -15.81 1.45
N ARG A 171 0.60 -16.69 2.00
CA ARG A 171 0.82 -17.36 3.29
C ARG A 171 2.30 -17.75 3.35
N ARG A 172 3.09 -17.08 4.20
CA ARG A 172 4.31 -17.71 4.68
C ARG A 172 3.80 -18.85 5.53
N SER A 173 3.75 -20.04 4.94
CA SER A 173 3.63 -21.28 5.68
C SER A 173 4.91 -21.39 6.51
N SER A 174 4.94 -20.73 7.66
CA SER A 174 5.83 -21.11 8.75
C SER A 174 5.33 -22.47 9.21
N HIS A 175 5.92 -23.52 8.65
CA HIS A 175 5.80 -24.84 9.23
C HIS A 175 6.58 -24.82 10.54
N THR A 176 5.93 -24.44 11.63
CA THR A 176 6.46 -24.73 12.95
C THR A 176 6.27 -26.22 13.17
N HIS A 177 7.26 -26.98 12.75
CA HIS A 177 7.36 -28.40 13.04
C HIS A 177 7.72 -28.55 14.52
N SER A 178 6.71 -28.50 15.41
CA SER A 178 6.86 -28.98 16.78
C SER A 178 6.48 -30.45 16.80
N GLU A 179 7.49 -31.30 16.69
CA GLU A 179 7.38 -32.72 17.08
C GLU A 179 7.44 -32.79 18.60
N GLU A 180 6.30 -32.65 19.26
CA GLU A 180 6.21 -33.01 20.68
C GLU A 180 5.88 -34.50 20.78
N SER A 181 6.91 -35.31 21.03
CA SER A 181 6.78 -36.76 21.20
C SER A 181 6.45 -37.07 22.66
N LEU A 182 5.21 -37.43 22.96
CA LEU A 182 4.83 -37.90 24.29
C LEU A 182 4.82 -39.43 24.30
N ALA A 183 5.88 -40.03 24.86
CA ALA A 183 5.93 -41.46 25.12
C ALA A 183 5.29 -41.75 26.49
N VAL A 184 4.23 -42.55 26.50
CA VAL A 184 3.60 -43.05 27.74
C VAL A 184 3.86 -44.54 27.85
N ASP A 185 4.76 -44.92 28.76
CA ASP A 185 5.00 -46.33 29.12
C ASP A 185 3.99 -46.77 30.18
N ALA A 186 3.02 -47.60 29.79
CA ALA A 186 2.15 -48.30 30.73
C ALA A 186 2.60 -49.75 30.87
N SER A 187 2.95 -50.15 32.09
CA SER A 187 3.27 -51.55 32.43
C SER A 187 2.27 -52.08 33.44
N VAL A 188 1.62 -53.20 33.13
CA VAL A 188 0.77 -53.93 34.05
C VAL A 188 1.53 -55.18 34.50
N ARG A 189 1.74 -55.32 35.81
CA ARG A 189 2.34 -56.53 36.39
C ARG A 189 1.22 -57.46 36.86
N ASP A 190 1.31 -58.74 36.51
CA ASP A 190 0.58 -59.79 37.20
C ASP A 190 1.39 -60.30 38.42
N ALA A 191 0.74 -61.10 39.26
CA ALA A 191 1.31 -61.61 40.51
C ALA A 191 2.35 -62.74 40.32
N GLN A 192 2.66 -63.15 39.08
CA GLN A 192 3.58 -64.25 38.78
C GLN A 192 4.72 -63.87 37.84
N GLY A 193 4.91 -62.58 37.60
CA GLY A 193 6.20 -62.00 37.22
C GLY A 193 6.77 -62.60 35.95
N GLU A 194 6.07 -62.44 34.83
CA GLU A 194 6.66 -62.00 33.56
C GLU A 194 5.61 -62.04 32.43
N ALA A 195 5.07 -60.87 32.08
CA ALA A 195 4.60 -60.54 30.74
C ALA A 195 4.35 -59.02 30.68
N GLY A 196 5.39 -58.25 30.29
CA GLY A 196 5.23 -56.81 30.04
C GLY A 196 4.71 -56.59 28.62
N LEU A 197 3.45 -56.18 28.49
CA LEU A 197 2.88 -55.71 27.21
C LEU A 197 3.08 -54.20 27.14
N SER A 198 4.01 -53.73 26.30
CA SER A 198 4.19 -52.29 26.05
C SER A 198 3.35 -51.87 24.86
N ALA A 199 2.54 -50.82 25.04
CA ALA A 199 1.81 -50.17 23.97
C ALA A 199 2.36 -48.76 23.82
N ARG A 200 2.94 -48.46 22.66
CA ARG A 200 3.40 -47.13 22.28
C ARG A 200 2.27 -46.44 21.51
N ILE A 201 1.82 -45.31 22.00
CA ILE A 201 0.86 -44.46 21.29
C ILE A 201 1.64 -43.23 20.81
N ASP A 202 1.98 -43.20 19.54
CA ASP A 202 2.54 -42.02 18.90
C ASP A 202 1.37 -41.09 18.53
N TYR A 203 1.20 -40.00 19.28
CA TYR A 203 0.21 -38.95 19.00
C TYR A 203 0.91 -37.80 18.28
N SER A 204 0.49 -37.49 17.05
CA SER A 204 0.93 -36.32 16.30
C SER A 204 -0.26 -35.41 16.06
N GLU A 205 -0.29 -34.26 16.74
CA GLU A 205 -1.32 -33.26 16.52
C GLU A 205 -0.86 -32.28 15.44
N ARG A 206 -1.60 -32.23 14.33
CA ARG A 206 -1.42 -31.22 13.31
C ARG A 206 -2.37 -30.07 13.61
N ILE A 207 -1.89 -29.04 14.30
CA ILE A 207 -2.68 -27.81 14.50
C ILE A 207 -2.52 -26.96 13.23
N GLU A 208 -3.46 -27.08 12.31
CA GLU A 208 -3.65 -26.11 11.24
C GLU A 208 -4.41 -24.90 11.82
N ALA A 209 -3.68 -23.86 12.20
CA ALA A 209 -4.30 -22.57 12.51
C ALA A 209 -4.77 -21.92 11.20
N ASP A 210 -6.03 -22.20 10.81
CA ASP A 210 -6.69 -21.49 9.71
C ASP A 210 -7.09 -20.09 10.17
N SER A 211 -6.17 -19.12 10.01
CA SER A 211 -6.52 -17.71 10.12
C SER A 211 -7.36 -17.33 8.90
N GLY A 212 -8.59 -16.90 9.19
CA GLY A 212 -9.68 -16.73 8.24
C GLY A 212 -9.33 -15.92 6.99
N ARG A 213 -9.90 -16.38 5.89
CA ARG A 213 -9.88 -15.80 4.54
C ARG A 213 -10.23 -14.30 4.58
N ALA A 214 -9.24 -13.42 4.53
CA ALA A 214 -9.50 -12.00 4.22
C ALA A 214 -9.81 -11.89 2.72
N GLU A 215 -11.04 -11.56 2.38
CA GLU A 215 -11.43 -11.32 0.98
C GLU A 215 -10.58 -10.18 0.39
N PRO A 216 -10.11 -10.31 -0.87
CA PRO A 216 -9.36 -9.24 -1.53
C PRO A 216 -10.23 -8.00 -1.63
N ARG A 217 -9.85 -6.95 -0.90
CA ARG A 217 -10.54 -5.66 -0.90
C ARG A 217 -9.99 -4.80 -2.02
N THR A 218 -10.85 -4.37 -2.92
CA THR A 218 -10.50 -3.34 -3.91
C THR A 218 -10.71 -1.97 -3.28
N ARG A 219 -9.70 -1.11 -3.34
CA ARG A 219 -9.70 0.25 -2.81
C ARG A 219 -9.31 1.22 -3.91
N SER A 220 -9.90 2.41 -3.89
CA SER A 220 -9.49 3.51 -4.75
C SER A 220 -8.73 4.54 -3.93
N TYR A 221 -7.55 4.93 -4.41
CA TYR A 221 -6.77 6.02 -3.83
C TYR A 221 -6.72 7.15 -4.85
N SER A 222 -7.15 8.34 -4.44
CA SER A 222 -7.13 9.52 -5.30
C SER A 222 -6.34 10.67 -4.69
N ALA A 223 -5.69 11.46 -5.54
CA ALA A 223 -5.02 12.70 -5.14
C ALA A 223 -5.19 13.78 -6.21
N ASP A 224 -5.49 14.99 -5.76
CA ASP A 224 -5.57 16.18 -6.62
C ASP A 224 -4.17 16.73 -6.90
N ALA A 225 -4.02 17.50 -7.99
CA ALA A 225 -2.75 18.09 -8.39
C ALA A 225 -2.12 18.98 -7.32
N VAL A 226 -2.94 19.62 -6.48
CA VAL A 226 -2.46 20.42 -5.35
C VAL A 226 -1.69 19.58 -4.32
N ASP A 227 -2.04 18.30 -4.18
CA ASP A 227 -1.46 17.39 -3.19
C ASP A 227 -0.14 16.77 -3.69
N TRP A 228 0.22 17.00 -4.96
CA TRP A 228 1.46 16.47 -5.54
C TRP A 228 2.70 17.26 -5.11
N GLY A 229 2.53 18.35 -4.36
CA GLY A 229 3.63 19.18 -3.87
C GLY A 229 4.36 19.92 -4.99
N LEU A 230 3.63 20.36 -6.01
CA LEU A 230 4.19 21.16 -7.10
C LEU A 230 4.62 22.54 -6.58
N PRO A 231 5.77 23.08 -7.04
CA PRO A 231 6.15 24.45 -6.72
C PRO A 231 5.09 25.39 -7.28
N LYS A 232 4.55 26.28 -6.44
CA LYS A 232 3.67 27.37 -6.90
C LYS A 232 4.45 28.22 -7.89
N GLN A 233 4.00 28.27 -9.14
CA GLN A 233 4.55 29.16 -10.17
C GLN A 233 4.05 30.58 -9.97
#